data_AF-A0A7X7MVP5-F1
#
_entry.id   AF-A0A7X7MVP5-F1
#
_cell.length_a   1.000
_cell.length_b   1.000
_cell.length_c   1.000
_cell.angle_alpha   90.00
_cell.angle_beta   90.00
_cell.angle_gamma   90.00
#
_symmetry.space_group_name_H-M   'P 1'
#
loop_
_entity.id
_entity.type
_entity.pdbx_description
1 polymer ?
#
loop_
_entity_poly.entity_id
_entity_poly.type
_entity_poly.pdbx_seq_one_letter_code
_entity_poly.pdbx_strand_id
1 'polypeptide(L)'
;MSELKGDETAFETYHYLNMLLNNEYGYSVLNGLCDDFSKLVIKNVPPNSVVVLASDGYPILMPTLESSEIKLERLKEDDPLCIHNYKSTTGWTNGKKALDDRAYIRFKI
;
A
#
# COMPACT_ATOMS: atom_id res chain seq x y z
N MET A 1 17.79 -36.29 17.60
CA MET A 1 17.07 -35.12 18.16
C MET A 1 18.10 -34.08 18.55
N SER A 2 18.15 -32.97 17.81
CA SER A 2 18.53 -31.63 18.30
C SER A 2 18.48 -30.66 17.12
N GLU A 3 17.28 -30.09 16.97
CA GLU A 3 16.93 -28.73 16.53
C GLU A 3 17.84 -27.99 15.53
N LEU A 4 17.29 -27.80 14.33
CA LEU A 4 17.65 -26.74 13.40
C LEU A 4 17.25 -25.39 14.02
N LYS A 5 18.23 -24.52 14.32
CA LYS A 5 17.99 -23.09 14.51
C LYS A 5 17.76 -22.48 13.14
N GLY A 6 16.51 -22.15 12.84
CA GLY A 6 16.14 -21.39 11.65
C GLY A 6 16.60 -19.94 11.78
N ASP A 7 17.32 -19.47 10.76
CA ASP A 7 17.72 -18.08 10.57
C ASP A 7 16.51 -17.14 10.50
N GLU A 8 16.31 -16.32 11.53
CA GLU A 8 15.34 -15.20 11.57
C GLU A 8 15.92 -13.91 10.96
N THR A 9 16.71 -13.99 9.88
CA THR A 9 17.46 -12.83 9.35
C THR A 9 16.76 -12.07 8.22
N ALA A 10 15.59 -12.51 7.76
CA ALA A 10 14.90 -11.89 6.62
C ALA A 10 13.92 -10.76 6.97
N PHE A 11 13.44 -10.68 8.22
CA PHE A 11 12.44 -9.66 8.61
C PHE A 11 13.06 -8.30 8.96
N GLU A 12 14.19 -8.28 9.65
CA GLU A 12 14.87 -7.03 10.00
C GLU A 12 15.41 -6.31 8.76
N THR A 13 16.04 -7.05 7.83
CA THR A 13 16.68 -6.45 6.65
C THR A 13 15.68 -5.67 5.77
N TYR A 14 14.46 -6.17 5.58
CA TYR A 14 13.43 -5.48 4.79
C TYR A 14 12.92 -4.21 5.48
N HIS A 15 12.77 -4.23 6.80
CA HIS A 15 12.35 -3.06 7.58
C HIS A 15 13.40 -1.94 7.52
N TYR A 16 14.69 -2.29 7.64
CA TYR A 16 15.79 -1.34 7.59
C TYR A 16 16.03 -0.75 6.20
N LEU A 17 15.83 -1.51 5.11
CA LEU A 17 16.11 -1.02 3.74
C LEU A 17 15.22 0.16 3.33
N ASN A 18 13.91 0.12 3.64
CA ASN A 18 13.01 1.24 3.34
C ASN A 18 13.25 2.45 4.27
N MET A 19 13.70 2.22 5.50
CA MET A 19 13.96 3.27 6.50
C MET A 19 15.34 3.93 6.37
N LEU A 20 16.38 3.28 5.85
CA LEU A 20 17.74 3.86 5.83
C LEU A 20 18.02 4.74 4.60
N LEU A 21 17.20 4.65 3.56
CA LEU A 21 17.38 5.43 2.35
C LEU A 21 16.78 6.84 2.54
N ASN A 22 17.61 7.80 2.96
CA ASN A 22 17.25 9.22 2.91
C ASN A 22 17.40 9.76 1.48
N ASN A 23 16.73 9.10 0.54
CA ASN A 23 16.70 9.45 -0.88
C ASN A 23 15.26 9.33 -1.41
N GLU A 24 15.06 9.63 -2.69
CA GLU A 24 13.75 9.65 -3.34
C GLU A 24 12.99 8.31 -3.33
N TYR A 25 13.67 7.19 -3.03
CA TYR A 25 13.08 5.84 -3.00
C TYR A 25 12.78 5.36 -1.57
N GLY A 26 13.12 6.12 -0.53
CA GLY A 26 12.81 5.79 0.86
C GLY A 26 11.38 6.16 1.25
N TYR A 27 10.68 5.27 1.97
CA TYR A 27 9.32 5.50 2.44
C TYR A 27 9.06 4.88 3.81
N SER A 28 8.16 5.51 4.58
CA SER A 28 7.69 4.99 5.87
C SER A 28 6.67 3.88 5.65
N VAL A 29 6.72 2.83 6.48
CA VAL A 29 5.78 1.71 6.42
C VAL A 29 4.98 1.65 7.73
N LEU A 30 3.68 1.39 7.62
CA LEU A 30 2.81 1.09 8.77
C LEU A 30 2.84 -0.41 9.06
N ASN A 31 3.85 -0.90 9.77
CA ASN A 31 4.02 -2.33 10.07
C ASN A 31 3.98 -2.66 11.58
N GLY A 32 3.58 -1.70 12.42
CA GLY A 32 3.53 -1.87 13.88
C GLY A 32 4.87 -1.70 14.59
N LEU A 33 5.97 -1.50 13.85
CA LEU A 33 7.27 -1.10 14.38
C LEU A 33 7.43 0.41 14.14
N CYS A 34 7.88 1.15 15.15
CA CYS A 34 8.00 2.60 15.08
C CYS A 34 9.23 3.07 15.84
N ASP A 35 10.39 2.87 15.22
CA ASP A 35 11.69 3.15 15.85
C ASP A 35 12.19 4.57 15.52
N ASP A 36 11.60 5.24 14.52
CA ASP A 36 11.96 6.59 14.10
C ASP A 36 10.72 7.47 13.86
N PHE A 37 10.42 8.32 14.85
CA PHE A 37 9.30 9.25 14.82
C PHE A 37 9.54 10.44 13.87
N SER A 38 10.77 10.67 13.41
CA SER A 38 11.09 11.79 12.52
C SER A 38 10.40 11.68 11.15
N LYS A 39 9.97 10.47 10.79
CA LYS A 39 9.27 10.17 9.53
C LYS A 39 7.75 10.10 9.65
N LEU A 40 7.20 10.39 10.82
CA LEU A 40 5.76 10.42 11.01
C LEU A 40 5.17 11.65 10.33
N VAL A 41 4.22 11.39 9.43
CA VAL A 41 3.43 12.45 8.80
C VAL A 41 2.21 12.72 9.68
N ILE A 42 2.26 13.81 10.45
CA ILE A 42 1.14 14.26 11.28
C ILE A 42 0.24 15.18 10.45
N LYS A 43 -1.07 14.87 10.40
CA LYS A 43 -2.08 15.67 9.72
C LYS A 43 -3.18 16.06 10.70
N ASN A 44 -3.48 17.36 10.77
CA ASN A 44 -4.64 17.86 11.50
C ASN A 44 -5.90 17.52 10.70
N VAL A 45 -6.80 16.75 11.32
CA VAL A 45 -8.08 16.36 10.73
C VAL A 45 -9.20 17.15 11.42
N PRO A 46 -9.98 17.97 10.69
CA PRO A 46 -11.07 18.73 11.29
C PRO A 46 -12.15 17.84 11.92
N PRO A 47 -12.87 18.31 12.95
CA PRO A 47 -14.01 17.59 13.52
C PRO A 47 -15.04 17.22 12.45
N ASN A 48 -15.68 16.06 12.60
CA ASN A 48 -16.66 15.50 11.67
C ASN A 48 -16.12 15.10 10.28
N SER A 49 -14.80 15.09 10.09
CA SER A 49 -14.21 14.60 8.84
C SER A 49 -14.36 13.10 8.69
N VAL A 50 -14.32 12.64 7.45
CA VAL A 50 -14.16 11.23 7.11
C VAL A 50 -12.74 11.02 6.62
N VAL A 51 -12.05 10.05 7.20
CA VAL A 51 -10.73 9.61 6.77
C VAL A 51 -10.89 8.31 6.01
N VAL A 52 -10.22 8.22 4.85
CA VAL A 52 -10.16 7.03 4.02
C VAL A 52 -8.71 6.68 3.78
N LEU A 53 -8.36 5.41 4.01
CA LEU A 53 -7.05 4.84 3.76
C LEU A 53 -7.22 3.58 2.92
N ALA A 54 -6.25 3.27 2.07
CA ALA A 54 -6.23 2.04 1.29
C ALA A 54 -4.79 1.59 1.01
N SER A 55 -4.63 0.31 0.69
CA SER A 55 -3.41 -0.18 0.05
C SER A 55 -3.32 0.31 -1.40
N ASP A 56 -2.15 0.20 -2.00
CA ASP A 56 -1.88 0.43 -3.43
C ASP A 56 -2.59 -0.56 -4.36
N GLY A 57 -3.17 -1.64 -3.81
CA GLY A 57 -4.19 -2.45 -4.48
C GLY A 57 -5.42 -1.66 -4.95
N TYR A 58 -5.61 -0.41 -4.48
CA TYR A 58 -6.54 0.57 -5.05
C TYR A 58 -5.77 1.77 -5.67
N PRO A 59 -5.39 1.69 -6.96
CA PRO A 59 -4.66 2.77 -7.65
C PRO A 59 -5.35 4.14 -7.61
N ILE A 60 -6.67 4.15 -7.52
CA ILE A 60 -7.49 5.35 -7.42
C ILE A 60 -8.38 5.22 -6.19
N LEU A 61 -8.03 5.94 -5.12
CA LEU A 61 -8.79 5.96 -3.88
C LEU A 61 -9.98 6.92 -3.97
N MET A 62 -11.18 6.41 -3.70
CA MET A 62 -12.42 7.19 -3.67
C MET A 62 -13.02 7.27 -2.26
N PRO A 63 -13.95 8.21 -2.00
CA PRO A 63 -14.58 8.36 -0.68
C PRO A 63 -15.39 7.16 -0.18
N THR A 64 -15.77 6.24 -1.08
CA THR A 64 -16.44 4.98 -0.76
C THR A 64 -15.72 3.81 -1.42
N LEU A 65 -15.83 2.63 -0.81
CA LEU A 65 -15.29 1.39 -1.36
C LEU A 65 -15.91 1.11 -2.73
N GLU A 66 -17.23 1.23 -2.86
CA GLU A 66 -17.94 1.02 -4.13
C GLU A 66 -17.42 1.93 -5.25
N SER A 67 -17.20 3.21 -4.98
CA SER A 67 -16.65 4.12 -5.98
C SER A 67 -15.21 3.76 -6.35
N SER A 68 -14.42 3.26 -5.40
CA SER A 68 -13.06 2.79 -5.63
C SER A 68 -13.05 1.53 -6.52
N GLU A 69 -13.96 0.59 -6.29
CA GLU A 69 -14.12 -0.61 -7.14
C GLU A 69 -14.57 -0.24 -8.57
N ILE A 70 -15.51 0.70 -8.73
CA ILE A 70 -15.90 1.21 -10.05
C ILE A 70 -14.70 1.81 -10.79
N LYS A 71 -13.85 2.56 -10.09
CA LYS A 71 -12.62 3.11 -10.69
C LYS A 71 -11.61 2.04 -11.06
N LEU A 72 -11.51 0.98 -10.25
CA LEU A 72 -10.63 -0.15 -10.51
C LEU A 72 -11.05 -0.92 -11.77
N GLU A 73 -12.34 -1.23 -11.92
CA GLU A 73 -12.83 -1.92 -13.13
C GLU A 73 -12.68 -1.04 -14.38
N ARG A 74 -12.94 0.27 -14.29
CA ARG A 74 -12.66 1.19 -15.41
C ARG A 74 -11.19 1.21 -15.79
N LEU A 75 -10.29 1.26 -14.81
CA LEU A 75 -8.85 1.21 -15.07
C LEU A 75 -8.44 -0.09 -15.77
N LYS A 76 -9.05 -1.22 -15.39
CA LYS A 76 -8.83 -2.52 -16.03
C LYS A 76 -9.36 -2.58 -17.46
N GLU A 77 -10.47 -1.90 -17.77
CA GLU A 77 -10.99 -1.78 -19.13
C GLU A 77 -10.13 -0.85 -20.00
N ASP A 78 -9.74 0.32 -19.44
CA ASP A 78 -9.06 1.39 -20.18
C ASP A 78 -7.54 1.18 -20.30
N ASP A 79 -6.91 0.52 -19.32
CA ASP A 79 -5.46 0.26 -19.26
C ASP A 79 -5.16 -1.12 -18.62
N PRO A 80 -5.57 -2.23 -19.27
CA PRO A 80 -5.41 -3.58 -18.73
C PRO A 80 -3.94 -3.99 -18.49
N LEU A 81 -3.01 -3.36 -19.19
CA LEU A 81 -1.58 -3.62 -19.05
C LEU A 81 -0.89 -2.74 -18.00
N CYS A 82 -1.58 -1.73 -17.47
CA CYS A 82 -1.02 -0.77 -16.51
C CYS A 82 0.24 -0.07 -17.04
N ILE A 83 0.19 0.44 -18.27
CA ILE A 83 1.33 1.14 -18.92
C ILE A 83 1.02 2.58 -19.33
N HIS A 84 -0.25 3.01 -19.21
CA HIS A 84 -0.71 4.33 -19.63
C HIS A 84 -1.22 5.17 -18.46
N ASN A 85 -2.37 4.79 -17.92
CA ASN A 85 -3.12 5.51 -16.88
C ASN A 85 -2.57 5.22 -15.49
N TYR A 86 -2.19 3.96 -15.22
CA TYR A 86 -1.57 3.55 -13.97
C TYR A 86 -0.33 2.73 -14.28
N LYS A 87 0.86 3.33 -14.15
CA LYS A 87 2.12 2.66 -14.48
C LYS A 87 2.54 1.73 -13.35
N SER A 88 2.54 0.43 -13.62
CA SER A 88 2.93 -0.60 -12.66
C SER A 88 3.89 -1.62 -13.29
N THR A 89 4.53 -2.42 -12.44
CA THR A 89 5.36 -3.57 -12.86
C THR A 89 4.49 -4.75 -13.33
N THR A 90 3.18 -4.70 -13.10
CA THR A 90 2.23 -5.75 -13.49
C THR A 90 0.88 -5.16 -13.93
N GLY A 91 0.13 -5.92 -14.72
CA GLY A 91 -1.23 -5.60 -15.17
C GLY A 91 -2.19 -6.78 -14.99
N TRP A 92 -3.43 -6.67 -15.49
CA TRP A 92 -4.45 -7.73 -15.46
C TRP A 92 -4.23 -8.79 -16.56
N THR A 93 -3.00 -9.26 -16.69
CA THR A 93 -2.64 -10.31 -17.65
C THR A 93 -2.78 -11.69 -17.00
N ASN A 94 -2.82 -12.75 -17.82
CA ASN A 94 -2.80 -14.14 -17.37
C ASN A 94 -3.93 -14.53 -16.39
N GLY A 95 -5.10 -13.89 -16.51
CA GLY A 95 -6.26 -14.19 -15.67
C GLY A 95 -6.15 -13.66 -14.23
N LYS A 96 -5.21 -12.75 -13.95
CA LYS A 96 -5.14 -12.05 -12.66
C LYS A 96 -6.44 -11.31 -12.36
N LYS A 97 -6.93 -11.48 -11.14
CA LYS A 97 -8.15 -10.82 -10.65
C LYS A 97 -7.87 -9.49 -9.95
N ALA A 98 -6.64 -9.27 -9.48
CA ALA A 98 -6.20 -8.07 -8.80
C ALA A 98 -4.76 -7.74 -9.20
N LEU A 99 -4.39 -6.46 -9.08
CA LEU A 99 -3.01 -6.00 -9.27
C LEU A 99 -2.14 -6.32 -8.06
N ASP A 100 -2.66 -6.06 -6.86
CA ASP A 100 -2.04 -6.32 -5.57
C ASP A 100 -3.13 -6.63 -4.52
N ASP A 101 -2.72 -6.97 -3.30
CA ASP A 101 -3.60 -7.15 -2.15
C ASP A 101 -4.38 -5.87 -1.83
N ARG A 102 -5.67 -6.04 -1.53
CA ARG A 102 -6.62 -4.93 -1.37
C ARG A 102 -7.04 -4.75 0.08
N ALA A 103 -6.78 -3.57 0.61
CA ALA A 103 -7.28 -3.11 1.90
C ALA A 103 -7.91 -1.72 1.75
N TYR A 104 -9.04 -1.50 2.43
CA TYR A 104 -9.74 -0.21 2.46
C TYR A 104 -10.30 0.00 3.86
N ILE A 105 -10.03 1.15 4.45
CA ILE A 105 -10.53 1.55 5.77
C ILE A 105 -11.15 2.94 5.65
N ARG A 106 -12.36 3.09 6.18
CA ARG A 106 -13.07 4.36 6.26
C ARG A 106 -13.64 4.55 7.64
N PHE A 107 -13.36 5.70 8.25
CA PHE A 107 -13.84 6.05 9.59
C PHE A 107 -14.11 7.54 9.69
N LYS A 108 -14.93 7.90 10.68
CA LYS A 108 -15.27 9.29 10.99
C LYS A 108 -14.53 9.72 12.25
N ILE A 109 -14.03 10.96 12.25
CA ILE A 109 -13.44 11.64 13.41
C ILE A 109 -14.49 12.47 14.12
#